data_AF-A0A6P3IRR9-F1
#
_entry.id   AF-A0A6P3IRR9-F1
#
_cell.length_a   1.000
_cell.length_b   1.000
_cell.length_c   1.000
_cell.angle_alpha   90.00
_cell.angle_beta   90.00
_cell.angle_gamma   90.00
#
_symmetry.space_group_name_H-M   'P 1'
#
loop_
_entity.id
_entity.type
_entity.pdbx_description
1 polymer ?
#
loop_
_entity_poly.entity_id
_entity_poly.type
_entity_poly.pdbx_seq_one_letter_code
_entity_poly.pdbx_strand_id
1 'polypeptide(L)'
;MGMFEKRRFRKFLVFVANFDENDPKTFEGVDPQNTSMRDVYRKFDLGQDVIDFTGHALALYRTDDYLDQPCLETINRIKLYSESLARYGKSPYLYPLYGLALLGLLQLGQAPQPGDQGSRGRRSSLLSADSCG
;
A
#
# COMPACT_ATOMS: atom_id res chain seq x y z
N MET A 1 -26.91 -7.36 -1.84
CA MET A 1 -26.93 -6.32 -2.90
C MET A 1 -28.13 -6.43 -3.82
N GLY A 2 -29.15 -5.61 -3.57
CA GLY A 2 -30.28 -5.46 -4.49
C GLY A 2 -29.87 -4.79 -5.82
N MET A 3 -30.73 -4.83 -6.84
CA MET A 3 -30.41 -4.29 -8.18
C MET A 3 -30.08 -2.78 -8.17
N PHE A 4 -30.78 -2.00 -7.36
CA PHE A 4 -30.55 -0.55 -7.25
C PHE A 4 -29.26 -0.22 -6.50
N GLU A 5 -28.97 -0.99 -5.46
CA GLU A 5 -27.77 -0.85 -4.64
C GLU A 5 -26.51 -1.13 -5.46
N LYS A 6 -26.54 -2.14 -6.36
CA LYS A 6 -25.46 -2.38 -7.32
C LYS A 6 -25.18 -1.18 -8.23
N ARG A 7 -26.23 -0.45 -8.66
CA ARG A 7 -26.07 0.75 -9.50
C ARG A 7 -25.44 1.90 -8.70
N ARG A 8 -25.86 2.11 -7.45
CA ARG A 8 -25.26 3.12 -6.55
C ARG A 8 -23.80 2.79 -6.23
N PHE A 9 -23.51 1.53 -5.92
CA PHE A 9 -22.15 1.05 -5.68
C PHE A 9 -21.25 1.24 -6.91
N ARG A 10 -21.76 0.97 -8.11
CA ARG A 10 -21.01 1.25 -9.35
C ARG A 10 -20.66 2.74 -9.48
N LYS A 11 -21.58 3.65 -9.16
CA LYS A 11 -21.28 5.10 -9.17
C LYS A 11 -20.18 5.46 -8.18
N PHE A 12 -20.23 4.89 -6.98
CA PHE A 12 -19.17 5.06 -5.98
C PHE A 12 -17.80 4.58 -6.49
N LEU A 13 -17.73 3.40 -7.12
CA LEU A 13 -16.46 2.90 -7.67
C LEU A 13 -15.91 3.79 -8.81
N VAL A 14 -16.79 4.35 -9.65
CA VAL A 14 -16.38 5.32 -10.68
C VAL A 14 -15.84 6.60 -10.06
N PHE A 15 -16.48 7.10 -8.99
CA PHE A 15 -15.98 8.23 -8.21
C PHE A 15 -14.57 7.95 -7.65
N VAL A 16 -14.38 6.80 -7.00
CA VAL A 16 -13.07 6.39 -6.45
C VAL A 16 -12.01 6.28 -7.54
N ALA A 17 -12.35 5.73 -8.71
CA ALA A 17 -11.41 5.58 -9.82
C ALA A 17 -10.99 6.93 -10.45
N ASN A 18 -11.92 7.90 -10.52
CA ASN A 18 -11.67 9.22 -11.11
C ASN A 18 -11.11 10.24 -10.12
N PHE A 19 -11.12 9.93 -8.83
CA PHE A 19 -10.62 10.83 -7.79
C PHE A 19 -9.14 11.15 -8.03
N ASP A 20 -8.74 12.41 -8.00
CA ASP A 20 -7.33 12.84 -8.06
C ASP A 20 -7.10 13.98 -7.08
N GLU A 21 -6.12 13.81 -6.18
CA GLU A 21 -5.77 14.79 -5.14
C GLU A 21 -5.35 16.15 -5.73
N ASN A 22 -4.88 16.17 -6.98
CA ASN A 22 -4.42 17.37 -7.65
C ASN A 22 -5.52 18.12 -8.40
N ASP A 23 -6.66 17.47 -8.69
CA ASP A 23 -7.77 18.10 -9.42
C ASP A 23 -9.01 18.25 -8.52
N PRO A 24 -9.29 19.47 -8.02
CA PRO A 24 -10.43 19.72 -7.15
C PRO A 24 -11.79 19.51 -7.84
N LYS A 25 -11.84 19.40 -9.18
CA LYS A 25 -13.08 19.07 -9.89
C LYS A 25 -13.52 17.63 -9.66
N THR A 26 -12.56 16.73 -9.38
CA THR A 26 -12.83 15.30 -9.16
C THR A 26 -13.41 15.01 -7.78
N PHE A 27 -13.31 15.97 -6.86
CA PHE A 27 -13.79 15.85 -5.49
C PHE A 27 -15.32 15.76 -5.42
N GLU A 28 -16.04 16.18 -6.46
CA GLU A 28 -17.50 16.20 -6.52
C GLU A 28 -18.15 16.84 -5.27
N GLY A 29 -17.47 17.79 -4.61
CA GLY A 29 -17.94 18.41 -3.35
C GLY A 29 -17.61 17.62 -2.06
N VAL A 30 -16.61 16.74 -2.09
CA VAL A 30 -16.05 16.04 -0.92
C VAL A 30 -14.64 16.57 -0.66
N ASP A 31 -14.42 17.16 0.51
CA ASP A 31 -13.06 17.56 0.90
C ASP A 31 -12.24 16.35 1.35
N PRO A 32 -11.11 16.01 0.69
CA PRO A 32 -10.35 14.79 0.95
C PRO A 32 -9.86 14.64 2.39
N GLN A 33 -9.49 15.76 3.00
CA GLN A 33 -8.83 15.81 4.31
C GLN A 33 -9.78 16.05 5.47
N ASN A 34 -10.96 16.61 5.20
CA ASN A 34 -11.91 17.01 6.25
C ASN A 34 -13.17 16.14 6.27
N THR A 35 -13.54 15.52 5.14
CA THR A 35 -14.78 14.75 5.06
C THR A 35 -14.56 13.35 5.61
N SER A 36 -15.44 12.94 6.53
CA SER A 36 -15.44 11.59 7.06
C SER A 36 -15.85 10.58 5.98
N MET A 37 -15.34 9.35 6.04
CA MET A 37 -15.76 8.31 5.09
C MET A 37 -17.26 7.99 5.21
N ARG A 38 -17.83 8.16 6.42
CA ARG A 38 -19.26 8.03 6.68
C ARG A 38 -20.10 8.99 5.83
N ASP A 39 -19.68 10.25 5.71
CA ASP A 39 -20.40 11.24 4.93
C ASP A 39 -20.30 10.96 3.42
N VAL A 40 -19.17 10.42 2.97
CA VAL A 40 -19.02 9.93 1.59
C VAL A 40 -20.01 8.79 1.31
N TYR A 41 -20.13 7.81 2.20
CA TYR A 41 -21.10 6.72 2.02
C TYR A 41 -22.55 7.20 2.03
N ARG A 42 -22.88 8.18 2.88
CA ARG A 42 -24.21 8.82 2.91
C ARG A 42 -24.53 9.54 1.59
N LYS A 43 -23.55 10.23 1.00
CA LYS A 43 -23.71 10.92 -0.30
C LYS A 43 -24.14 9.96 -1.43
N PHE A 44 -23.61 8.74 -1.42
CA PHE A 44 -23.94 7.71 -2.41
C PHE A 44 -25.11 6.80 -1.99
N ASP A 45 -25.70 7.03 -0.81
CA ASP A 45 -26.81 6.26 -0.25
C ASP A 45 -26.51 4.74 -0.26
N LEU A 46 -25.32 4.38 0.24
CA LEU A 46 -24.90 2.99 0.37
C LEU A 46 -25.47 2.37 1.66
N GLY A 47 -25.99 1.15 1.56
CA GLY A 47 -26.45 0.39 2.72
C GLY A 47 -25.30 -0.11 3.59
N GLN A 48 -25.61 -0.45 4.85
CA GLN A 48 -24.60 -0.93 5.82
C GLN A 48 -23.84 -2.16 5.30
N ASP A 49 -24.53 -3.13 4.70
CA ASP A 49 -23.90 -4.32 4.11
C ASP A 49 -22.85 -3.98 3.03
N VAL A 50 -23.06 -2.88 2.29
CA VAL A 50 -22.12 -2.40 1.27
C VAL A 50 -20.92 -1.75 1.92
N ILE A 51 -21.15 -0.97 2.97
CA ILE A 51 -20.12 -0.27 3.73
C ILE A 51 -19.19 -1.31 4.36
N ASP A 52 -19.73 -2.32 5.04
CA ASP A 52 -18.97 -3.39 5.68
C ASP A 52 -18.15 -4.17 4.64
N PHE A 53 -18.76 -4.52 3.50
CA PHE A 53 -18.04 -5.16 2.39
C PHE A 53 -16.91 -4.28 1.85
N THR A 54 -17.15 -2.98 1.67
CA THR A 54 -16.17 -2.05 1.11
C THR A 54 -15.02 -1.80 2.07
N GLY A 55 -15.31 -1.58 3.36
CA GLY A 55 -14.31 -1.36 4.40
C GLY A 55 -13.43 -2.58 4.62
N HIS A 56 -14.04 -3.74 4.84
CA HIS A 56 -13.30 -4.94 5.22
C HIS A 56 -12.72 -5.69 4.02
N ALA A 57 -13.45 -5.83 2.91
CA ALA A 57 -12.98 -6.65 1.78
C ALA A 57 -12.16 -5.87 0.75
N LEU A 58 -12.47 -4.58 0.53
CA LEU A 58 -11.73 -3.74 -0.44
C LEU A 58 -10.64 -2.91 0.23
N ALA A 59 -10.97 -2.18 1.30
CA ALA A 59 -10.02 -1.32 2.01
C ALA A 59 -9.20 -2.04 3.09
N LEU A 60 -9.53 -3.32 3.38
CA LEU A 60 -8.81 -4.20 4.31
C LEU A 60 -8.72 -3.66 5.74
N TYR A 61 -9.73 -2.90 6.16
CA TYR A 61 -9.86 -2.48 7.55
C TYR A 61 -10.33 -3.64 8.42
N ARG A 62 -9.86 -3.67 9.66
CA ARG A 62 -10.24 -4.68 10.67
C ARG A 62 -11.41 -4.21 11.54
N THR A 63 -11.51 -2.91 11.73
CA THR A 63 -12.47 -2.23 12.60
C THR A 63 -13.11 -1.08 11.83
N ASP A 64 -14.27 -0.62 12.28
CA ASP A 64 -15.04 0.45 11.63
C ASP A 64 -14.58 1.87 12.01
N ASP A 65 -13.44 1.98 12.69
CA ASP A 65 -12.88 3.27 13.14
C ASP A 65 -12.57 4.20 11.95
N TYR A 66 -12.36 3.64 10.76
CA TYR A 66 -12.12 4.38 9.52
C TYR A 66 -13.34 5.21 9.06
N LEU A 67 -14.54 4.92 9.56
CA LEU A 67 -15.75 5.66 9.19
C LEU A 67 -15.70 7.13 9.61
N ASP A 68 -15.07 7.41 10.75
CA ASP A 68 -14.97 8.75 11.32
C ASP A 68 -13.62 9.42 11.00
N GLN A 69 -12.76 8.73 10.24
CA GLN A 69 -11.49 9.24 9.72
C GLN A 69 -11.66 9.90 8.35
N PRO A 70 -10.68 10.74 7.92
CA PRO A 70 -10.71 11.37 6.61
C PRO A 70 -10.78 10.33 5.48
N CYS A 71 -11.61 10.61 4.47
CA CYS A 71 -11.87 9.68 3.38
C CYS A 71 -10.65 9.38 2.48
N LEU A 72 -9.63 10.25 2.47
CA LEU A 72 -8.47 10.14 1.60
C LEU A 72 -7.76 8.79 1.72
N GLU A 73 -7.46 8.34 2.94
CA GLU A 73 -6.75 7.08 3.16
C GLU A 73 -7.56 5.89 2.63
N THR A 74 -8.85 5.89 2.90
CA THR A 74 -9.76 4.83 2.46
C THR A 74 -9.90 4.77 0.95
N ILE A 75 -10.01 5.92 0.27
CA ILE A 75 -10.07 6.01 -1.19
C ILE A 75 -8.78 5.46 -1.81
N ASN A 76 -7.62 5.85 -1.28
CA ASN A 76 -6.32 5.39 -1.79
C ASN A 76 -6.12 3.88 -1.61
N ARG A 77 -6.59 3.29 -0.50
CA ARG A 77 -6.59 1.83 -0.30
C ARG A 77 -7.48 1.10 -1.31
N ILE A 78 -8.68 1.61 -1.58
CA ILE A 78 -9.60 1.01 -2.55
C ILE A 78 -9.03 1.11 -3.98
N LYS A 79 -8.41 2.23 -4.34
CA LYS A 79 -7.71 2.37 -5.63
C LYS A 79 -6.58 1.35 -5.77
N LEU A 80 -5.75 1.20 -4.74
CA LEU A 80 -4.65 0.23 -4.73
C LEU A 80 -5.16 -1.21 -4.97
N TYR A 81 -6.28 -1.56 -4.33
CA TYR A 81 -6.94 -2.85 -4.53
C TYR A 81 -7.39 -3.03 -5.99
N SER A 82 -8.02 -2.01 -6.58
CA SER A 82 -8.47 -2.03 -7.99
C SER A 82 -7.31 -2.12 -8.98
N GLU A 83 -6.23 -1.38 -8.75
CA GLU A 83 -5.03 -1.42 -9.60
C GLU A 83 -4.35 -2.79 -9.55
N SER A 84 -4.24 -3.37 -8.36
CA SER A 84 -3.67 -4.71 -8.17
C SER A 84 -4.52 -5.78 -8.86
N LEU A 85 -5.85 -5.66 -8.77
CA LEU A 85 -6.77 -6.53 -9.52
C LEU A 85 -6.63 -6.36 -11.03
N ALA A 86 -6.51 -5.14 -11.53
CA ALA A 86 -6.37 -4.88 -12.96
C ALA A 86 -5.08 -5.49 -13.53
N ARG A 87 -3.99 -5.54 -12.74
CA ARG A 87 -2.71 -6.12 -13.16
C ARG A 87 -2.73 -7.65 -13.23
N TYR A 88 -3.34 -8.33 -12.25
CA TYR A 88 -3.24 -9.79 -12.11
C TYR A 88 -4.55 -10.55 -12.42
N GLY A 89 -5.66 -9.84 -12.60
CA GLY A 89 -6.94 -10.34 -13.14
C GLY A 89 -7.76 -11.26 -12.23
N LYS A 90 -7.14 -12.02 -11.32
CA LYS A 90 -7.82 -13.01 -10.46
C LYS A 90 -7.98 -12.55 -9.02
N SER A 91 -6.91 -12.02 -8.43
CA SER A 91 -6.88 -11.55 -7.05
C SER A 91 -5.80 -10.48 -6.88
N PRO A 92 -5.96 -9.56 -5.92
CA PRO A 92 -4.99 -8.50 -5.68
C PRO A 92 -3.77 -8.99 -4.87
N TYR A 93 -3.83 -10.23 -4.38
CA TYR A 93 -2.77 -10.83 -3.58
C TYR A 93 -1.88 -11.74 -4.42
N LEU A 94 -0.58 -11.64 -4.16
CA LEU A 94 0.43 -12.54 -4.70
C LEU A 94 0.96 -13.42 -3.57
N TYR A 95 1.18 -14.69 -3.87
CA TYR A 95 1.82 -15.63 -2.96
C TYR A 95 3.04 -16.25 -3.65
N PRO A 96 4.25 -16.17 -3.07
CA PRO A 96 5.43 -16.78 -3.67
C PRO A 96 5.28 -18.29 -3.79
N LEU A 97 5.69 -18.84 -4.94
CA LEU A 97 5.99 -20.26 -5.06
C LEU A 97 7.07 -20.59 -4.01
N TYR A 98 6.91 -21.67 -3.26
CA TYR A 98 7.76 -22.08 -2.11
C TYR A 98 7.54 -21.32 -0.78
N GLY A 99 6.51 -20.47 -0.69
CA GLY A 99 6.05 -19.88 0.56
C GLY A 99 6.89 -18.70 1.06
N LEU A 100 6.47 -18.13 2.20
CA LEU A 100 7.07 -16.91 2.75
C LEU A 100 8.52 -17.10 3.24
N ALA A 101 8.96 -18.34 3.49
CA ALA A 101 10.33 -18.64 3.90
C ALA A 101 11.37 -18.28 2.83
N LEU A 102 10.98 -18.31 1.55
CA LEU A 102 11.86 -17.94 0.45
C LEU A 102 12.20 -16.44 0.43
N LEU A 103 11.31 -15.59 0.94
CA LEU A 103 11.55 -14.14 1.02
C LEU A 103 12.73 -13.81 1.95
N GLY A 104 12.84 -14.53 3.08
CA GLY A 104 13.97 -14.40 4.00
C GLY A 104 15.27 -14.97 3.42
N LEU A 105 15.19 -16.09 2.69
CA LEU A 105 16.34 -16.70 2.04
C LEU A 105 16.95 -15.82 0.94
N LEU A 106 16.13 -15.08 0.18
CA LEU A 106 16.61 -14.15 -0.83
C LEU A 106 17.29 -12.90 -0.25
N GLN A 107 16.93 -12.49 0.98
CA GLN A 107 17.62 -11.38 1.66
C GLN A 107 19.02 -11.75 2.16
N LEU A 108 19.31 -13.04 2.37
CA LEU A 108 20.67 -13.50 2.72
C LEU A 108 21.59 -13.63 1.50
N GLY A 109 21.05 -13.49 0.28
CA GLY A 109 21.79 -13.58 -0.98
C GLY A 109 22.28 -12.24 -1.55
N GLN A 110 22.01 -11.10 -0.92
CA GLN A 110 22.43 -9.79 -1.43
C GLN A 110 23.68 -9.25 -0.70
N ALA A 111 24.81 -9.69 -1.24
CA ALA A 111 26.11 -9.02 -1.49
C ALA A 111 26.74 -8.02 -0.48
N PRO A 112 28.04 -8.19 -0.16
CA PRO A 112 28.86 -7.15 0.46
C PRO A 112 29.12 -5.98 -0.51
N GLN A 113 29.05 -4.75 -0.01
CA GLN A 113 29.36 -3.52 -0.76
C GLN A 113 30.88 -3.43 -1.01
N PRO A 114 31.37 -3.29 -2.26
CA PRO A 114 32.77 -3.00 -2.52
C PRO A 114 32.96 -1.48 -2.51
N GLY A 115 33.50 -0.94 -1.42
CA GLY A 115 33.86 0.48 -1.43
C GLY A 115 34.09 1.11 -0.07
N ASP A 116 35.20 0.77 0.58
CA ASP A 116 35.93 1.76 1.37
C ASP A 116 37.44 1.45 1.36
N GLN A 117 38.12 1.87 0.28
CA GLN A 117 39.57 2.07 0.29
C GLN A 117 39.84 3.54 0.63
N GLY A 118 39.58 3.90 1.89
CA GLY A 118 39.95 5.17 2.49
C GLY A 118 41.31 5.09 3.18
N SER A 119 42.34 5.56 2.47
CA SER A 119 43.66 5.98 2.95
C SER A 119 43.86 6.19 4.47
N ARG A 120 44.79 5.44 5.07
CA ARG A 120 45.53 5.90 6.25
C ARG A 120 47.00 5.53 6.16
N GLY A 121 47.83 6.57 6.30
CA GLY A 121 49.23 6.56 5.93
C GLY A 121 50.19 5.90 6.91
N ARG A 122 51.34 5.56 6.33
CA ARG A 122 52.72 5.53 6.88
C ARG A 122 52.85 5.70 8.41
N ARG A 123 53.37 4.65 9.05
CA ARG A 123 54.63 4.66 9.83
C ARG A 123 55.26 3.27 9.64
N SER A 124 56.29 3.12 8.82
CA SER A 124 57.70 3.33 9.18
C SER A 124 58.10 2.60 10.46
N SER A 125 58.92 1.58 10.20
CA SER A 125 60.18 1.25 10.87
C SER A 125 60.20 0.27 12.06
N LEU A 126 61.00 -0.77 11.81
CA LEU A 126 62.09 -1.30 12.65
C LEU A 126 61.85 -2.61 13.43
N LEU A 127 62.80 -3.53 13.16
CA LEU A 127 63.32 -4.67 13.94
C LEU A 127 62.73 -6.03 13.52
N SER A 128 63.38 -6.80 12.62
CA SER A 128 64.68 -7.53 12.72
C SER A 128 64.60 -8.81 13.56
N ALA A 129 65.13 -9.91 12.98
CA ALA A 129 65.50 -11.20 13.62
C ALA A 129 64.30 -12.14 13.94
N ASP A 130 64.29 -13.46 13.74
CA ASP A 130 65.29 -14.51 13.52
C ASP A 130 64.58 -15.73 12.86
N SER A 131 65.18 -16.38 11.85
CA SER A 131 65.81 -17.72 11.89
C SER A 131 65.00 -18.87 12.50
N CYS A 132 64.70 -19.88 11.66
CA CYS A 132 64.57 -21.34 11.90
C CYS A 132 63.50 -21.88 10.93
N GLY A 133 63.68 -22.92 10.13
CA GLY A 133 64.74 -23.90 9.91
C GLY A 133 64.23 -24.89 8.86
#